data_AF-A0A838VBF7-F1
#
_entry.id   AF-A0A838VBF7-F1
#
_cell.length_a   1.000
_cell.length_b   1.000
_cell.length_c   1.000
_cell.angle_alpha   90.00
_cell.angle_beta   90.00
_cell.angle_gamma   90.00
#
_symmetry.space_group_name_H-M   'P 1'
#
loop_
_entity.id
_entity.type
_entity.pdbx_description
1 polymer ?
#
loop_
_entity_poly.entity_id
_entity_poly.type
_entity_poly.pdbx_seq_one_letter_code
_entity_poly.pdbx_strand_id
1 'polypeptide(L)'
;MPILLALAVAAAALPPPPPEQAADIRCVALLAIVANEQTRGTGWTSTPPLADDGARYSDVVGTELMKATGRTKEQVRALFVAAVAGFQSAAVRGHDHAPG
;
A
#
# COMPACT_ATOMS: atom_id res chain seq x y z
N MET A 1 -5.97 40.20 -22.68
CA MET A 1 -5.36 38.90 -22.34
C MET A 1 -6.46 38.04 -21.73
N PRO A 2 -6.84 36.89 -22.32
CA PRO A 2 -7.95 36.09 -21.82
C PRO A 2 -7.51 35.31 -20.57
N ILE A 3 -8.39 35.29 -19.58
CA ILE A 3 -8.26 34.52 -18.34
C ILE A 3 -8.52 33.06 -18.68
N LEU A 4 -7.49 32.22 -18.59
CA LEU A 4 -7.63 30.77 -18.69
C LEU A 4 -8.25 30.25 -17.39
N LEU A 5 -9.51 29.85 -17.46
CA LEU A 5 -10.24 29.19 -16.39
C LEU A 5 -9.69 27.76 -16.24
N ALA A 6 -8.87 27.52 -15.22
CA ALA A 6 -8.43 26.17 -14.87
C ALA A 6 -9.61 25.40 -14.26
N LEU A 7 -10.18 24.45 -15.01
CA LEU A 7 -11.09 23.45 -14.44
C LEU A 7 -10.30 22.55 -13.50
N ALA A 8 -10.38 22.81 -12.20
CA ALA A 8 -10.00 21.83 -11.19
C ALA A 8 -11.04 20.71 -11.20
N VAL A 9 -10.73 19.58 -11.85
CA VAL A 9 -11.50 18.35 -11.66
C VAL A 9 -11.28 17.90 -10.22
N ALA A 10 -12.27 18.15 -9.37
CA ALA A 10 -12.34 17.54 -8.05
C ALA A 10 -12.51 16.03 -8.26
N ALA A 11 -11.40 15.28 -8.15
CA ALA A 11 -11.46 13.83 -8.07
C ALA A 11 -12.29 13.50 -6.82
N ALA A 12 -13.51 12.99 -7.02
CA ALA A 12 -14.35 12.52 -5.94
C ALA A 12 -13.58 11.42 -5.19
N ALA A 13 -13.17 11.72 -3.95
CA ALA A 13 -12.50 10.76 -3.11
C ALA A 13 -13.48 9.63 -2.78
N LEU A 14 -13.18 8.41 -3.22
CA LEU A 14 -13.98 7.24 -2.87
C LEU A 14 -13.94 7.04 -1.35
N PRO A 15 -15.07 6.64 -0.73
CA PRO A 15 -15.15 6.43 0.72
C PRO A 15 -14.09 5.42 1.16
N PRO A 16 -13.53 5.55 2.38
CA PRO A 16 -12.47 4.67 2.84
C PRO A 16 -12.86 3.19 2.72
N PRO A 17 -11.89 2.28 2.49
CA PRO A 17 -12.18 0.86 2.44
C PRO A 17 -12.80 0.38 3.77
N PRO A 18 -13.74 -0.55 3.73
CA PRO A 18 -14.25 -1.25 4.91
C PRO A 18 -13.14 -1.81 5.80
N PRO A 19 -13.39 -1.99 7.12
CA PRO A 19 -12.37 -2.40 8.07
C PRO A 19 -11.67 -3.71 7.72
N GLU A 20 -12.39 -4.72 7.18
CA GLU A 20 -11.78 -5.97 6.75
C GLU A 20 -10.80 -5.76 5.60
N GLN A 21 -11.19 -4.95 4.61
CA GLN A 21 -10.36 -4.59 3.47
C GLN A 21 -9.16 -3.73 3.87
N ALA A 22 -9.31 -2.90 4.91
CA ALA A 22 -8.21 -2.12 5.47
C ALA A 22 -7.16 -3.01 6.17
N ALA A 23 -7.53 -4.16 6.71
CA ALA A 23 -6.58 -5.15 7.21
C ALA A 23 -5.81 -5.80 6.05
N ASP A 24 -6.50 -6.22 5.00
CA ASP A 24 -5.86 -6.84 3.82
C ASP A 24 -4.88 -5.90 3.13
N ILE A 25 -5.25 -4.63 2.95
CA ILE A 25 -4.35 -3.58 2.43
C ILE A 25 -3.07 -3.48 3.27
N ARG A 26 -3.18 -3.56 4.60
CA ARG A 26 -2.02 -3.53 5.50
C ARG A 26 -1.17 -4.78 5.37
N CYS A 27 -1.77 -5.96 5.24
CA CYS A 27 -1.05 -7.21 5.00
C CYS A 27 -0.28 -7.17 3.68
N VAL A 28 -0.90 -6.72 2.59
CA VAL A 28 -0.23 -6.54 1.29
C VAL A 28 0.97 -5.61 1.43
N ALA A 29 0.82 -4.47 2.12
CA ALA A 29 1.90 -3.53 2.34
C ALA A 29 3.07 -4.13 3.14
N LEU A 30 2.79 -4.88 4.22
CA LEU A 30 3.82 -5.55 5.01
C LEU A 30 4.57 -6.61 4.20
N LEU A 31 3.86 -7.43 3.43
CA LEU A 31 4.47 -8.44 2.57
C LEU A 31 5.39 -7.80 1.52
N ALA A 32 4.96 -6.69 0.92
CA ALA A 32 5.79 -5.93 -0.01
C ALA A 32 7.07 -5.38 0.64
N ILE A 33 6.97 -4.88 1.88
CA ILE A 33 8.13 -4.41 2.65
C ILE A 33 9.08 -5.58 2.94
N VAL A 34 8.58 -6.71 3.45
CA VAL A 34 9.41 -7.87 3.77
C VAL A 34 10.07 -8.43 2.51
N ALA A 35 9.34 -8.56 1.40
CA ALA A 35 9.90 -9.00 0.13
C ALA A 35 11.03 -8.06 -0.34
N ASN A 36 10.85 -6.74 -0.22
CA ASN A 36 11.90 -5.78 -0.52
C ASN A 36 13.12 -5.94 0.40
N GLU A 37 12.92 -6.13 1.70
CA GLU A 37 14.03 -6.36 2.63
C GLU A 37 14.74 -7.70 2.39
N GLN A 38 14.01 -8.74 1.97
CA GLN A 38 14.59 -10.02 1.54
C GLN A 38 15.53 -9.86 0.35
N THR A 39 15.24 -8.94 -0.57
CA THR A 39 16.15 -8.65 -1.71
C THR A 39 17.39 -7.83 -1.32
N ARG A 40 17.33 -7.07 -0.22
CA ARG A 40 18.39 -6.14 0.20
C ARG A 40 19.40 -6.73 1.18
N GLY A 41 19.05 -7.79 1.89
CA GLY A 41 19.79 -8.24 3.07
C GLY A 41 20.10 -9.74 3.11
N THR A 42 21.01 -10.08 4.02
CA THR A 42 21.22 -11.45 4.49
C THR A 42 20.53 -11.60 5.85
N GLY A 43 19.96 -12.78 6.15
CA GLY A 43 19.25 -13.03 7.42
C GLY A 43 17.82 -13.54 7.29
N TRP A 44 17.29 -13.64 6.07
CA TRP A 44 15.95 -14.15 5.78
C TRP A 44 15.93 -15.65 5.39
N THR A 45 17.03 -16.37 5.59
CA THR A 45 17.19 -17.77 5.13
C THR A 45 16.28 -18.76 5.84
N SER A 46 15.72 -18.38 6.99
CA SER A 46 14.74 -19.17 7.75
C SER A 46 13.29 -18.95 7.29
N THR A 47 13.03 -18.01 6.38
CA THR A 47 11.69 -17.73 5.86
C THR A 47 11.62 -17.91 4.35
N PRO A 48 10.46 -18.35 3.80
CA PRO A 48 10.28 -18.41 2.35
C PRO A 48 10.41 -17.02 1.71
N PRO A 49 10.92 -16.93 0.46
CA PRO A 49 10.91 -15.69 -0.30
C PRO A 49 9.46 -15.26 -0.57
N LEU A 50 9.12 -14.01 -0.26
CA LEU A 50 7.74 -13.51 -0.30
C LEU A 50 7.41 -12.70 -1.58
N ALA A 51 8.34 -12.56 -2.51
CA ALA A 51 8.10 -11.77 -3.74
C ALA A 51 6.91 -12.33 -4.54
N ASP A 52 6.93 -13.63 -4.85
CA ASP A 52 5.90 -14.26 -5.68
C ASP A 52 4.60 -14.49 -4.89
N ASP A 53 4.70 -15.02 -3.68
CA ASP A 53 3.52 -15.28 -2.83
C ASP A 53 2.82 -13.97 -2.40
N GLY A 54 3.59 -12.92 -2.11
CA GLY A 54 3.08 -11.59 -1.82
C GLY A 54 2.42 -10.95 -3.04
N ALA A 55 2.99 -11.10 -4.25
CA ALA A 55 2.37 -10.64 -5.48
C ALA A 55 1.03 -11.33 -5.74
N ARG A 56 0.98 -12.67 -5.62
CA ARG A 56 -0.26 -13.45 -5.75
C ARG A 56 -1.32 -13.01 -4.75
N TYR A 57 -0.95 -12.80 -3.49
CA TYR A 57 -1.89 -12.31 -2.48
C TYR A 57 -2.41 -10.90 -2.83
N SER A 58 -1.52 -10.02 -3.29
CA SER A 58 -1.91 -8.67 -3.71
C SER A 58 -2.89 -8.66 -4.89
N ASP A 59 -2.78 -9.61 -5.82
CA ASP A 59 -3.71 -9.77 -6.94
C ASP A 59 -5.11 -10.21 -6.46
N VAL A 60 -5.18 -11.14 -5.51
CA VAL A 60 -6.44 -11.60 -4.90
C VAL A 60 -7.13 -10.44 -4.18
N VAL A 61 -6.42 -9.78 -3.26
CA VAL A 61 -6.95 -8.65 -2.49
C VAL A 61 -7.34 -7.50 -3.42
N GLY A 62 -6.51 -7.18 -4.41
CA GLY A 62 -6.78 -6.11 -5.35
C GLY A 62 -8.02 -6.38 -6.20
N THR A 63 -8.21 -7.62 -6.63
CA THR A 63 -9.41 -8.04 -7.36
C THR A 63 -10.66 -7.89 -6.52
N GLU A 64 -10.63 -8.33 -5.27
CA GLU A 64 -11.79 -8.23 -4.36
C GLU A 64 -12.10 -6.77 -4.01
N LEU A 65 -11.10 -5.92 -3.79
CA LEU A 65 -11.28 -4.48 -3.60
C LEU A 65 -11.97 -3.79 -4.78
N MET A 66 -11.56 -4.12 -6.01
CA MET A 66 -12.19 -3.58 -7.21
C MET A 66 -13.66 -4.02 -7.31
N LYS A 67 -13.95 -5.31 -7.08
CA LYS A 67 -15.32 -5.84 -7.10
C LYS A 67 -16.21 -5.23 -6.02
N ALA A 68 -15.70 -5.14 -4.78
CA ALA A 68 -16.49 -4.70 -3.63
C ALA A 68 -16.76 -3.20 -3.63
N THR A 69 -15.87 -2.40 -4.26
CA THR A 69 -15.92 -0.94 -4.11
C THR A 69 -16.01 -0.16 -5.41
N GLY A 70 -15.95 -0.82 -6.57
CA GLY A 70 -15.96 -0.19 -7.88
C GLY A 70 -14.69 0.61 -8.20
N ARG A 71 -13.62 0.46 -7.40
CA ARG A 71 -12.32 1.10 -7.64
C ARG A 71 -11.66 0.60 -8.92
N THR A 72 -10.89 1.46 -9.56
CA THR A 72 -9.98 1.05 -10.64
C THR A 72 -8.72 0.39 -10.07
N LYS A 73 -7.99 -0.32 -10.93
CA LYS A 73 -6.69 -0.92 -10.58
C LYS A 73 -5.70 0.13 -10.07
N GLU A 74 -5.66 1.31 -10.68
CA GLU A 74 -4.79 2.41 -10.29
C GLU A 74 -5.14 2.94 -8.90
N GLN A 75 -6.43 3.07 -8.59
CA GLN A 75 -6.90 3.49 -7.27
C GLN A 75 -6.55 2.45 -6.20
N VAL A 76 -6.70 1.15 -6.49
CA VAL A 76 -6.28 0.08 -5.59
C VAL A 76 -4.77 0.09 -5.38
N ARG A 77 -3.98 0.23 -6.45
CA ARG A 77 -2.52 0.36 -6.37
C ARG A 77 -2.11 1.53 -5.48
N ALA A 78 -2.79 2.68 -5.61
CA ALA A 78 -2.53 3.86 -4.79
C ALA A 78 -2.79 3.57 -3.29
N LEU A 79 -3.83 2.79 -2.96
CA LEU A 79 -4.07 2.36 -1.57
C LEU A 79 -2.93 1.52 -1.01
N PHE A 80 -2.41 0.55 -1.77
CA PHE A 80 -1.28 -0.26 -1.33
C PHE A 80 -0.01 0.57 -1.13
N VAL A 81 0.30 1.47 -2.06
CA VAL A 81 1.45 2.38 -1.95
C VAL A 81 1.32 3.30 -0.74
N ALA A 82 0.13 3.86 -0.50
CA ALA A 82 -0.12 4.70 0.67
C ALA A 82 0.06 3.92 1.99
N ALA A 83 -0.36 2.66 2.04
CA ALA A 83 -0.16 1.81 3.21
C ALA A 83 1.33 1.52 3.49
N VAL A 84 2.13 1.25 2.45
CA VAL A 84 3.59 1.10 2.58
C VAL A 84 4.22 2.37 3.14
N ALA A 85 3.87 3.53 2.57
CA ALA A 85 4.36 4.83 3.05
C ALA A 85 3.97 5.10 4.50
N GLY A 86 2.77 4.66 4.91
CA GLY A 86 2.29 4.74 6.29
C GLY A 86 3.17 3.96 7.27
N PHE A 87 3.54 2.72 6.92
CA PHE A 87 4.46 1.91 7.73
C PHE A 87 5.86 2.52 7.81
N GLN A 88 6.41 2.97 6.68
CA GLN A 88 7.74 3.58 6.62
C GLN A 88 7.80 4.87 7.46
N SER A 89 6.77 5.71 7.39
CA SER A 89 6.69 6.93 8.20
C SER A 89 6.57 6.64 9.70
N ALA A 90 5.86 5.57 10.08
CA ALA A 90 5.76 5.14 11.47
C ALA A 90 7.10 4.64 12.01
N ALA A 91 7.87 3.90 11.21
CA ALA A 91 9.20 3.42 11.58
C ALA A 91 10.18 4.57 11.83
N VAL A 92 10.18 5.60 10.97
CA VAL A 92 11.03 6.81 11.16
C VAL A 92 10.69 7.50 12.48
N ARG A 93 9.41 7.78 12.75
CA ARG A 93 9.00 8.41 14.02
C ARG A 93 9.41 7.59 15.25
N GLY A 94 9.33 6.27 15.16
CA GLY A 94 9.77 5.38 16.23
C GLY A 94 11.28 5.40 16.46
N HIS A 95 12.08 5.54 15.39
CA HIS A 95 13.52 5.72 15.49
C HIS A 95 13.88 7.04 16.20
N ASP A 96 13.16 8.12 15.92
CA ASP A 96 13.38 9.43 16.53
C ASP A 96 13.08 9.48 18.05
N HIS A 97 12.34 8.50 18.59
CA HIS A 97 11.92 8.44 20.00
C HIS A 97 12.64 7.35 20.82
N ALA A 98 13.64 6.65 20.26
CA ALA A 98 14.44 5.68 20.99
C ALA A 98 15.49 6.39 21.87
N PRO A 99 15.62 6.07 23.18
CA PRO A 99 16.73 6.58 23.99
C PRO A 99 18.04 5.96 23.48
N GLY A 100 18.99 6.82 23.09
CA GLY A 100 20.34 6.44 22.66
C GLY A 100 21.23 5.97 23.80
#